data_AF-A0A8H5MY84-F1
#
_entry.id   AF-A0A8H5MY84-F1
#
_cell.length_a   1.000
_cell.length_b   1.000
_cell.length_c   1.000
_cell.angle_alpha   90.00
_cell.angle_beta   90.00
_cell.angle_gamma   90.00
#
_symmetry.space_group_name_H-M   'P 1'
#
loop_
_entity.id
_entity.type
_entity.pdbx_description
1 polymer ?
#
loop_
_entity_poly.entity_id
_entity_poly.type
_entity_poly.pdbx_seq_one_letter_code
_entity_poly.pdbx_strand_id
1 'polypeptide(L)'
;MFPKMLRLISHQKRHPIRPSTGTMTYDRPAPTTDGSALLSTFDALTKSGLVLYDDNQKIVEHTDGDLKFHFVLTKALIKKPTLSTPEQSSASGSGNGVSKQLVPGSDIDTNGFEIGNSDSSTHFLVANKFCFSRPHLMMLTRDGYRRQYEPLNHSDFEAAWGTLASLNNETTDHVVFFNCGKDGGCSRLHKHVQLMPLPASGFAVDFLNSDSINDPKVPFEWFYHRFQDSATAAAKGIEIYLQLLQQATEAWKASAGKDVPDGQACPHNVAFTSRWIVVIPRRKAAVNKEAGVNTLGMLGVIAVATEKEIQNWVKLGLTNSLRELGVPKNFGETQGKESPFLS
;
A
#
# COMPACT_ATOMS: atom_id res chain seq x y z
N MET A 1 34.77 -19.07 90.30
CA MET A 1 34.00 -19.73 89.22
C MET A 1 33.71 -18.70 88.15
N PHE A 2 34.47 -18.70 87.06
CA PHE A 2 34.07 -18.24 85.72
C PHE A 2 35.31 -18.41 84.83
N PRO A 3 35.39 -19.47 84.03
CA PRO A 3 36.29 -19.52 82.89
C PRO A 3 35.50 -19.46 81.57
N LYS A 4 36.15 -18.85 80.58
CA LYS A 4 36.28 -19.31 79.17
C LYS A 4 34.98 -19.64 78.43
N MET A 5 34.67 -18.96 77.32
CA MET A 5 35.07 -19.24 75.92
C MET A 5 33.82 -18.81 75.11
N LEU A 6 33.84 -18.36 73.85
CA LEU A 6 34.51 -18.90 72.68
C LEU A 6 34.40 -17.85 71.54
N ARG A 7 35.44 -17.76 70.72
CA ARG A 7 35.49 -17.01 69.45
C ARG A 7 34.49 -17.58 68.43
N LEU A 8 33.92 -16.71 67.59
CA LEU A 8 33.67 -17.03 66.18
C LEU A 8 33.67 -15.77 65.28
N ILE A 9 34.81 -15.58 64.61
CA ILE A 9 35.02 -15.24 63.20
C ILE A 9 34.00 -14.27 62.55
N SER A 10 34.44 -13.03 62.31
CA SER A 10 33.78 -12.09 61.40
C SER A 10 34.16 -12.39 59.94
N HIS A 11 33.23 -12.96 59.18
CA HIS A 11 33.34 -12.99 57.72
C HIS A 11 32.80 -11.68 57.13
N GLN A 12 33.70 -10.97 56.44
CA GLN A 12 33.38 -9.85 55.54
C GLN A 12 32.25 -10.23 54.59
N LYS A 13 31.13 -9.50 54.68
CA LYS A 13 30.05 -9.58 53.69
C LYS A 13 30.58 -9.03 52.36
N ARG A 14 30.74 -9.92 51.38
CA ARG A 14 30.92 -9.56 49.97
C ARG A 14 29.64 -8.84 49.49
N HIS A 15 29.82 -7.65 48.92
CA HIS A 15 28.76 -6.94 48.22
C HIS A 15 28.32 -7.76 46.99
N PRO A 16 27.00 -7.90 46.73
CA PRO A 16 26.54 -8.55 45.52
C PRO A 16 26.86 -7.67 44.31
N ILE A 17 27.59 -8.26 43.37
CA ILE A 17 27.86 -7.71 42.03
C ILE A 17 26.50 -7.49 41.35
N ARG A 18 26.19 -6.24 41.00
CA ARG A 18 25.03 -5.92 40.16
C ARG A 18 25.23 -6.62 38.81
N PRO A 19 24.26 -7.42 38.32
CA PRO A 19 24.30 -7.84 36.93
C PRO A 19 24.19 -6.60 36.06
N SER A 20 25.14 -6.44 35.14
CA SER A 20 25.05 -5.45 34.08
C SER A 20 23.73 -5.65 33.37
N THR A 21 22.86 -4.65 33.42
CA THR A 21 21.71 -4.56 32.52
C THR A 21 22.26 -4.35 31.13
N GLY A 22 22.61 -5.46 30.47
CA GLY A 22 22.77 -5.49 29.03
C GLY A 22 21.46 -4.96 28.47
N THR A 23 21.55 -3.82 27.79
CA THR A 23 20.54 -3.44 26.81
C THR A 23 20.38 -4.63 25.88
N MET A 24 19.27 -5.35 26.04
CA MET A 24 18.75 -6.23 25.00
C MET A 24 18.42 -5.31 23.83
N THR A 25 19.42 -5.03 23.00
CA THR A 25 19.18 -4.61 21.64
C THR A 25 18.37 -5.74 21.05
N TYR A 26 17.08 -5.49 20.80
CA TYR A 26 16.40 -6.26 19.78
C TYR A 26 17.19 -5.96 18.52
N ASP A 27 18.11 -6.87 18.18
CA ASP A 27 18.66 -6.94 16.84
C ASP A 27 17.44 -7.12 15.94
N ARG A 28 17.01 -6.01 15.35
CA ARG A 28 16.03 -5.96 14.30
C ARG A 28 16.52 -6.98 13.27
N PRO A 29 15.71 -7.98 12.87
CA PRO A 29 16.07 -8.79 11.72
C PRO A 29 16.41 -7.82 10.58
N ALA A 30 17.63 -7.90 10.05
CA ALA A 30 17.98 -7.14 8.87
C ALA A 30 16.89 -7.38 7.81
N PRO A 31 16.40 -6.35 7.09
CA PRO A 31 15.44 -6.58 6.02
C PRO A 31 16.06 -7.59 5.06
N THR A 32 15.44 -8.76 4.94
CA THR A 32 15.92 -9.92 4.19
C THR A 32 15.81 -9.73 2.68
N THR A 33 15.92 -8.48 2.21
CA THR A 33 15.74 -8.16 0.80
C THR A 33 16.57 -6.93 0.44
N ASP A 34 17.66 -7.15 -0.29
CA ASP A 34 18.49 -6.08 -0.87
C ASP A 34 17.69 -5.37 -1.98
N GLY A 35 17.42 -4.07 -1.80
CA GLY A 35 16.69 -3.25 -2.77
C GLY A 35 17.34 -3.24 -4.16
N SER A 36 18.67 -3.28 -4.23
CA SER A 36 19.40 -3.34 -5.51
C SER A 36 19.14 -4.66 -6.24
N ALA A 37 19.10 -5.77 -5.50
CA ALA A 37 18.78 -7.09 -6.05
C ALA A 37 17.32 -7.17 -6.54
N LEU A 38 16.37 -6.57 -5.82
CA LEU A 38 14.97 -6.44 -6.25
C LEU A 38 14.85 -5.71 -7.60
N LEU A 39 15.50 -4.55 -7.70
CA LEU A 39 15.51 -3.75 -8.93
C LEU A 39 16.14 -4.52 -10.09
N SER A 40 17.27 -5.19 -9.83
CA SER A 40 17.98 -5.98 -10.86
C SER A 40 17.13 -7.14 -11.39
N THR A 41 16.36 -7.80 -10.53
CA THR A 41 15.46 -8.87 -10.94
C THR A 41 14.26 -8.32 -11.72
N PHE A 42 13.68 -7.21 -11.28
CA PHE A 42 12.63 -6.52 -12.01
C PHE A 42 13.08 -6.11 -13.43
N ASP A 43 14.30 -5.61 -13.56
CA ASP A 43 14.89 -5.26 -14.86
C ASP A 43 15.08 -6.48 -15.76
N ALA A 44 15.53 -7.60 -15.20
CA ALA A 44 15.68 -8.85 -15.94
C ALA A 44 14.32 -9.34 -16.49
N LEU A 45 13.25 -9.24 -15.69
CA LEU A 45 11.88 -9.57 -16.10
C LEU A 45 11.32 -8.62 -17.16
N THR A 46 11.70 -7.34 -17.11
CA THR A 46 11.35 -6.36 -18.14
C THR A 46 12.09 -6.66 -19.45
N LYS A 47 13.41 -6.92 -19.36
CA LYS A 47 14.27 -7.24 -20.51
C LYS A 47 13.86 -8.54 -21.21
N SER A 48 13.32 -9.51 -20.46
CA SER A 48 12.79 -10.76 -21.03
C SER A 48 11.43 -10.59 -21.71
N GLY A 49 10.75 -9.46 -21.51
CA GLY A 49 9.41 -9.18 -22.02
C GLY A 49 8.27 -9.85 -21.22
N LEU A 50 8.59 -10.49 -20.08
CA LEU A 50 7.57 -11.04 -19.17
C LEU A 50 6.78 -9.90 -18.51
N VAL A 51 7.49 -8.86 -18.06
CA VAL A 51 6.92 -7.64 -17.50
C VAL A 51 6.86 -6.57 -18.58
N LEU A 52 5.68 -5.98 -18.78
CA LEU A 52 5.47 -4.91 -19.75
C LEU A 52 5.73 -3.57 -19.08
N TYR A 53 6.83 -2.93 -19.43
CA TYR A 53 7.20 -1.58 -19.02
C TYR A 53 7.44 -0.72 -20.27
N ASP A 54 6.99 0.52 -20.22
CA ASP A 54 7.28 1.55 -21.22
C ASP A 54 8.22 2.55 -20.57
N ASP A 55 9.39 2.76 -21.16
CA ASP A 55 10.38 3.75 -20.72
C ASP A 55 10.12 5.14 -21.31
N ASN A 56 9.25 5.23 -22.33
CA ASN A 56 8.90 6.46 -23.05
C ASN A 56 7.52 6.99 -22.64
N GLN A 57 7.24 6.95 -21.33
CA GLN A 57 5.97 7.42 -20.78
C GLN A 57 5.86 8.95 -20.88
N LYS A 58 4.64 9.44 -21.06
CA LYS A 58 4.35 10.88 -21.02
C LYS A 58 3.52 11.21 -19.79
N ILE A 59 3.95 12.20 -19.03
CA ILE A 59 3.13 12.81 -17.99
C ILE A 59 2.30 13.93 -18.62
N VAL A 60 0.98 13.85 -18.46
CA VAL A 60 0.05 14.90 -18.87
C VAL A 60 -0.63 15.46 -17.63
N GLU A 61 -0.39 16.74 -17.35
CA GLU A 61 -0.99 17.42 -16.21
C GLU A 61 -2.36 18.02 -16.57
N HIS A 62 -3.33 17.87 -15.68
CA HIS A 62 -4.62 18.53 -15.77
C HIS A 62 -5.02 19.07 -14.40
N THR A 63 -5.57 20.29 -14.38
CA THR A 63 -6.10 20.89 -13.16
C THR A 63 -7.62 20.95 -13.25
N ASP A 64 -8.30 20.51 -12.19
CA ASP A 64 -9.75 20.63 -12.04
C ASP A 64 -10.05 21.25 -10.66
N GLY A 65 -10.55 22.48 -10.66
CA GLY A 65 -10.60 23.33 -9.47
C GLY A 65 -9.19 23.62 -8.93
N ASP A 66 -8.98 23.36 -7.64
CA ASP A 66 -7.70 23.55 -6.95
C ASP A 66 -6.82 22.27 -6.97
N LEU A 67 -7.28 21.19 -7.62
CA LEU A 67 -6.60 19.89 -7.62
C LEU A 67 -5.86 19.63 -8.92
N LYS A 68 -4.56 19.36 -8.82
CA LYS A 68 -3.69 18.97 -9.92
C LYS A 68 -3.63 17.44 -10.05
N PHE A 69 -3.92 16.95 -11.24
CA PHE A 69 -3.92 15.54 -11.63
C PHE A 69 -2.79 15.25 -12.61
N HIS A 70 -2.17 14.08 -12.47
CA HIS A 70 -1.10 13.58 -13.32
C HIS A 70 -1.58 12.33 -14.03
N PHE A 71 -1.70 12.42 -15.35
CA PHE A 71 -1.93 11.25 -16.19
C PHE A 71 -0.60 10.66 -16.63
N VAL A 72 -0.40 9.37 -16.36
CA VAL A 72 0.74 8.60 -16.85
C VAL A 72 0.31 7.88 -18.12
N LEU A 73 0.60 8.45 -19.28
CA LEU A 73 0.31 7.85 -20.58
C LEU A 73 1.42 6.84 -20.94
N THR A 74 1.05 5.56 -21.02
CA THR A 74 2.01 4.47 -21.19
C THR A 74 1.46 3.34 -22.08
N LYS A 75 2.31 2.81 -22.97
CA LYS A 75 1.96 1.66 -23.83
C LYS A 75 1.89 0.35 -23.06
N ALA A 76 2.48 0.29 -21.87
CA ALA A 76 2.46 -0.91 -21.02
C ALA A 76 1.03 -1.37 -20.68
N LEU A 77 0.07 -0.44 -20.68
CA LEU A 77 -1.33 -0.72 -20.34
C LEU A 77 -2.20 -1.14 -21.52
N ILE A 78 -1.72 -1.05 -22.77
CA ILE A 78 -2.51 -1.39 -23.98
C ILE A 78 -2.99 -2.84 -23.95
N LYS A 79 -2.15 -3.76 -23.46
CA LYS A 79 -2.46 -5.19 -23.38
C LYS A 79 -3.19 -5.58 -22.10
N LYS A 80 -3.49 -4.63 -21.22
CA LYS A 80 -4.19 -4.90 -19.96
C LYS A 80 -5.65 -5.21 -20.27
N PRO A 81 -6.20 -6.35 -19.81
CA PRO A 81 -7.62 -6.64 -19.96
C PRO A 81 -8.44 -5.53 -19.29
N THR A 82 -9.43 -4.98 -20.00
CA THR A 82 -10.38 -4.01 -19.44
C THR A 82 -11.23 -4.68 -18.35
N LEU A 83 -11.66 -3.90 -17.34
CA LEU A 83 -12.42 -4.34 -16.15
C LEU A 83 -13.79 -5.02 -16.44
N SER A 84 -14.14 -5.27 -17.70
CA SER A 84 -15.50 -5.62 -18.15
C SER A 84 -15.60 -6.91 -18.97
N THR A 85 -15.00 -8.00 -18.47
CA THR A 85 -15.42 -9.35 -18.91
C THR A 85 -15.41 -10.33 -17.74
N PRO A 86 -16.57 -10.64 -17.12
CA PRO A 86 -16.74 -11.88 -16.38
C PRO A 86 -17.06 -12.99 -17.38
N GLU A 87 -16.11 -13.31 -18.27
CA GLU A 87 -16.20 -14.49 -19.13
C GLU A 87 -14.78 -14.96 -19.51
N GLN A 88 -14.45 -16.15 -19.00
CA GLN A 88 -13.42 -17.08 -19.48
C GLN A 88 -11.99 -16.52 -19.66
N SER A 89 -11.23 -16.45 -18.57
CA SER A 89 -9.78 -16.73 -18.65
C SER A 89 -9.51 -18.24 -18.59
N SER A 90 -10.20 -18.98 -19.47
CA SER A 90 -10.01 -20.41 -19.72
C SER A 90 -10.03 -20.67 -21.24
N ALA A 91 -9.05 -20.12 -21.96
CA ALA A 91 -8.58 -20.62 -23.28
C ALA A 91 -7.32 -19.80 -23.69
N SER A 92 -6.14 -20.43 -23.64
CA SER A 92 -5.39 -20.93 -24.81
C SER A 92 -4.45 -19.89 -25.44
N GLY A 93 -3.25 -19.75 -24.86
CA GLY A 93 -2.05 -19.42 -25.62
C GLY A 93 -1.31 -20.73 -25.86
N SER A 94 -1.30 -21.21 -27.11
CA SER A 94 -0.50 -22.34 -27.53
C SER A 94 0.97 -21.94 -27.48
N GLY A 95 1.71 -22.47 -26.50
CA GLY A 95 3.13 -22.22 -26.30
C GLY A 95 3.62 -22.97 -25.06
N ASN A 96 4.21 -24.14 -25.28
CA ASN A 96 4.95 -24.99 -24.33
C ASN A 96 4.46 -25.00 -22.86
N GLY A 97 3.46 -25.83 -22.59
CA GLY A 97 3.62 -26.97 -21.67
C GLY A 97 4.09 -26.75 -20.23
N VAL A 98 3.83 -25.60 -19.60
CA VAL A 98 3.85 -25.50 -18.13
C VAL A 98 2.40 -25.33 -17.68
N SER A 99 1.86 -26.33 -16.98
CA SER A 99 0.54 -26.21 -16.35
C SER A 99 0.56 -24.96 -15.46
N LYS A 100 -0.38 -24.02 -15.67
CA LYS A 100 -0.57 -22.87 -14.79
C LYS A 100 -0.94 -23.36 -13.40
N GLN A 101 0.06 -23.61 -12.57
CA GLN A 101 -0.15 -24.01 -11.20
C GLN A 101 -0.34 -22.73 -10.40
N LEU A 102 -1.60 -22.37 -10.18
CA LEU A 102 -1.93 -21.30 -9.25
C LEU A 102 -1.66 -21.80 -7.83
N VAL A 103 -1.19 -20.90 -6.96
CA VAL A 103 -1.21 -21.14 -5.51
C VAL A 103 -2.66 -21.48 -5.10
N PRO A 104 -2.91 -22.55 -4.32
CA PRO A 104 -4.27 -22.89 -3.88
C PRO A 104 -4.99 -21.69 -3.28
N GLY A 105 -6.21 -21.40 -3.76
CA GLY A 105 -7.02 -20.26 -3.34
C GLY A 105 -6.75 -18.95 -4.10
N SER A 106 -5.61 -18.82 -4.79
CA SER A 106 -5.20 -17.62 -5.52
C SER A 106 -5.87 -17.50 -6.89
N ASP A 107 -6.31 -16.30 -7.25
CA ASP A 107 -6.76 -15.92 -8.59
C ASP A 107 -5.68 -15.16 -9.39
N ILE A 108 -4.44 -15.16 -8.89
CA ILE A 108 -3.28 -14.49 -9.47
C ILE A 108 -2.25 -15.53 -9.92
N ASP A 109 -1.92 -15.50 -11.21
CA ASP A 109 -0.84 -16.30 -11.81
C ASP A 109 0.49 -15.58 -11.60
N THR A 110 1.34 -16.14 -10.75
CA THR A 110 2.63 -15.54 -10.37
C THR A 110 3.81 -16.16 -11.10
N ASN A 111 3.60 -17.26 -11.82
CA ASN A 111 4.66 -18.08 -12.39
C ASN A 111 5.60 -17.26 -13.29
N GLY A 112 6.87 -17.17 -12.90
CA GLY A 112 7.91 -16.46 -13.63
C GLY A 112 7.97 -14.95 -13.35
N PHE A 113 7.16 -14.45 -12.40
CA PHE A 113 7.18 -13.05 -11.96
C PHE A 113 7.76 -12.88 -10.55
N GLU A 114 8.10 -13.98 -9.86
CA GLU A 114 8.61 -13.95 -8.50
C GLU A 114 9.91 -13.16 -8.37
N ILE A 115 9.99 -12.32 -7.34
CA ILE A 115 11.16 -11.50 -7.01
C ILE A 115 11.50 -11.74 -5.55
N GLY A 116 12.63 -12.37 -5.26
CA GLY A 116 13.08 -12.59 -3.87
C GLY A 116 12.14 -13.50 -3.08
N ASN A 117 12.52 -14.76 -2.87
CA ASN A 117 11.71 -15.70 -2.11
C ASN A 117 12.47 -16.26 -0.91
N SER A 118 11.91 -16.07 0.28
CA SER A 118 12.21 -16.89 1.45
C SER A 118 10.99 -17.72 1.77
N ASP A 119 11.09 -19.05 1.67
CA ASP A 119 9.97 -19.97 1.88
C ASP A 119 9.36 -19.90 3.29
N SER A 120 10.09 -19.32 4.25
CA SER A 120 9.62 -19.09 5.62
C SER A 120 8.78 -17.82 5.82
N SER A 121 8.69 -16.93 4.82
CA SER A 121 7.95 -15.67 4.96
C SER A 121 6.43 -15.88 4.87
N THR A 122 5.61 -15.03 5.49
CA THR A 122 4.15 -15.04 5.29
C THR A 122 3.73 -14.43 3.95
N HIS A 123 4.65 -13.73 3.28
CA HIS A 123 4.44 -13.01 2.03
C HIS A 123 5.49 -13.35 0.99
N PHE A 124 5.20 -13.04 -0.27
CA PHE A 124 6.17 -13.11 -1.36
C PHE A 124 5.95 -11.95 -2.33
N LEU A 125 7.01 -11.58 -3.04
CA LEU A 125 7.02 -10.47 -3.98
C LEU A 125 6.99 -11.00 -5.42
N VAL A 126 6.25 -10.30 -6.27
CA VAL A 126 6.26 -10.52 -7.71
C VAL A 126 6.32 -9.17 -8.44
N ALA A 127 6.82 -9.16 -9.67
CA ALA A 127 6.68 -8.01 -10.54
C ALA A 127 5.22 -7.88 -11.01
N ASN A 128 4.71 -6.65 -11.04
CA ASN A 128 3.45 -6.38 -11.70
C ASN A 128 3.66 -6.47 -13.22
N LYS A 129 2.93 -7.38 -13.88
CA LYS A 129 2.99 -7.59 -15.33
C LYS A 129 2.68 -6.33 -16.15
N PHE A 130 1.75 -5.49 -15.68
CA PHE A 130 1.32 -4.26 -16.35
C PHE A 130 1.74 -3.06 -15.52
N CYS A 131 3.04 -2.75 -15.55
CA CYS A 131 3.62 -1.71 -14.73
C CYS A 131 3.70 -0.37 -15.47
N PHE A 132 3.56 0.72 -14.73
CA PHE A 132 3.83 2.07 -15.22
C PHE A 132 4.92 2.76 -14.41
N SER A 133 5.67 1.99 -13.63
CA SER A 133 6.80 2.46 -12.84
C SER A 133 7.87 1.37 -12.73
N ARG A 134 9.11 1.82 -12.47
CA ARG A 134 10.25 0.95 -12.25
C ARG A 134 10.77 1.13 -10.81
N PRO A 135 10.57 0.16 -9.90
CA PRO A 135 9.79 -1.07 -10.07
C PRO A 135 8.30 -0.81 -9.86
N HIS A 136 7.45 -1.75 -10.28
CA HIS A 136 6.08 -1.87 -9.80
C HIS A 136 5.90 -3.30 -9.34
N LEU A 137 5.79 -3.48 -8.04
CA LEU A 137 5.75 -4.77 -7.38
C LEU A 137 4.35 -5.05 -6.83
N MET A 138 4.04 -6.32 -6.69
CA MET A 138 2.92 -6.81 -5.89
C MET A 138 3.48 -7.72 -4.79
N MET A 139 3.06 -7.49 -3.55
CA MET A 139 3.35 -8.38 -2.44
C MET A 139 2.07 -9.12 -2.07
N LEU A 140 2.11 -10.45 -2.20
CA LEU A 140 0.98 -11.32 -1.96
C LEU A 140 1.17 -12.08 -0.65
N THR A 141 0.08 -12.37 0.04
CA THR A 141 0.09 -13.39 1.11
C THR A 141 0.46 -14.74 0.54
N ARG A 142 1.19 -15.59 1.27
CA ARG A 142 1.41 -17.00 0.83
C ARG A 142 0.15 -17.84 0.90
N ASP A 143 -0.70 -17.56 1.88
CA ASP A 143 -2.03 -18.18 1.96
C ASP A 143 -2.95 -17.58 0.88
N GLY A 144 -3.14 -18.32 -0.21
CA GLY A 144 -4.00 -17.94 -1.33
C GLY A 144 -5.47 -17.72 -0.96
N TYR A 145 -5.91 -18.15 0.22
CA TYR A 145 -7.29 -17.97 0.68
C TYR A 145 -7.53 -16.64 1.37
N ARG A 146 -6.47 -15.87 1.71
CA ARG A 146 -6.62 -14.51 2.24
C ARG A 146 -7.21 -13.61 1.16
N ARG A 147 -8.21 -12.82 1.54
CA ARG A 147 -9.01 -12.04 0.61
C ARG A 147 -8.70 -10.55 0.67
N GLN A 148 -8.84 -9.93 -0.49
CA GLN A 148 -8.57 -8.51 -0.71
C GLN A 148 -9.56 -7.59 0.03
N TYR A 149 -10.70 -8.11 0.49
CA TYR A 149 -11.65 -7.37 1.33
C TYR A 149 -11.35 -7.48 2.84
N GLU A 150 -10.30 -8.21 3.23
CA GLU A 150 -9.83 -8.26 4.60
C GLU A 150 -8.94 -7.04 4.89
N PRO A 151 -9.02 -6.45 6.10
CA PRO A 151 -8.16 -5.32 6.48
C PRO A 151 -6.68 -5.73 6.49
N LEU A 152 -5.77 -4.78 6.29
CA LEU A 152 -4.34 -5.04 6.53
C LEU A 152 -4.14 -5.40 8.01
N ASN A 153 -3.32 -6.40 8.27
CA ASN A 153 -2.93 -6.83 9.61
C ASN A 153 -1.44 -6.52 9.85
N HIS A 154 -0.97 -6.84 11.05
CA HIS A 154 0.43 -6.59 11.44
C HIS A 154 1.44 -7.23 10.49
N SER A 155 1.22 -8.47 10.06
CA SER A 155 2.14 -9.17 9.16
C SER A 155 2.18 -8.59 7.74
N ASP A 156 1.05 -8.10 7.24
CA ASP A 156 1.00 -7.42 5.93
C ASP A 156 1.79 -6.11 6.00
N PHE A 157 1.58 -5.33 7.08
CA PHE A 157 2.24 -4.05 7.26
C PHE A 157 3.74 -4.20 7.47
N GLU A 158 4.17 -5.15 8.31
CA GLU A 158 5.57 -5.44 8.59
C GLU A 158 6.33 -5.86 7.31
N ALA A 159 5.75 -6.77 6.51
CA ALA A 159 6.35 -7.22 5.27
C ALA A 159 6.47 -6.07 4.25
N ALA A 160 5.39 -5.31 4.07
CA ALA A 160 5.36 -4.17 3.16
C ALA A 160 6.32 -3.06 3.58
N TRP A 161 6.41 -2.78 4.88
CA TRP A 161 7.33 -1.81 5.45
C TRP A 161 8.79 -2.22 5.25
N GLY A 162 9.11 -3.50 5.49
CA GLY A 162 10.46 -4.03 5.26
C GLY A 162 10.91 -3.82 3.81
N THR A 163 10.03 -4.11 2.85
CA THR A 163 10.33 -3.91 1.42
C THR A 163 10.41 -2.43 1.05
N LEU A 164 9.51 -1.59 1.58
CA LEU A 164 9.55 -0.15 1.41
C LEU A 164 10.88 0.43 1.90
N ALA A 165 11.31 0.05 3.10
CA ALA A 165 12.56 0.49 3.70
C ALA A 165 13.79 0.04 2.90
N SER A 166 13.78 -1.18 2.35
CA SER A 166 14.86 -1.69 1.49
C SER A 166 14.97 -0.98 0.13
N LEU A 167 13.84 -0.51 -0.42
CA LEU A 167 13.81 0.16 -1.72
C LEU A 167 14.11 1.66 -1.62
N ASN A 168 13.71 2.29 -0.51
CA ASN A 168 14.00 3.70 -0.27
C ASN A 168 15.51 3.97 -0.28
N ASN A 169 15.89 5.08 -0.91
CA ASN A 169 17.26 5.57 -0.94
C ASN A 169 17.26 7.10 -0.90
N GLU A 170 18.45 7.71 -0.92
CA GLU A 170 18.63 9.17 -0.79
C GLU A 170 17.85 10.01 -1.82
N THR A 171 17.48 9.43 -2.96
CA THR A 171 16.85 10.16 -4.07
C THR A 171 15.44 9.68 -4.40
N THR A 172 15.01 8.54 -3.85
CA THR A 172 13.75 7.89 -4.24
C THR A 172 13.01 7.35 -3.02
N ASP A 173 11.88 8.00 -2.73
CA ASP A 173 10.84 7.44 -1.86
C ASP A 173 9.95 6.47 -2.64
N HIS A 174 9.44 5.47 -1.94
CA HIS A 174 8.45 4.53 -2.45
C HIS A 174 7.12 4.71 -1.72
N VAL A 175 6.07 4.20 -2.36
CA VAL A 175 4.71 4.15 -1.80
C VAL A 175 4.22 2.72 -1.85
N VAL A 176 3.64 2.27 -0.73
CA VAL A 176 2.83 1.06 -0.67
C VAL A 176 1.37 1.46 -0.82
N PHE A 177 0.61 0.71 -1.60
CA PHE A 177 -0.82 0.94 -1.70
C PHE A 177 -1.65 -0.35 -1.75
N PHE A 178 -2.86 -0.26 -1.18
CA PHE A 178 -3.82 -1.36 -1.05
C PHE A 178 -5.19 -0.92 -1.55
N ASN A 179 -5.82 -1.76 -2.38
CA ASN A 179 -7.19 -1.56 -2.88
C ASN A 179 -8.08 -2.61 -2.20
N CYS A 180 -8.80 -2.24 -1.15
CA CYS A 180 -9.58 -3.18 -0.35
C CYS A 180 -10.96 -3.42 -0.96
N GLY A 181 -11.23 -4.67 -1.34
CA GLY A 181 -12.51 -5.09 -1.91
C GLY A 181 -12.80 -4.57 -3.33
N LYS A 182 -13.90 -5.08 -3.91
CA LYS A 182 -14.30 -4.78 -5.29
C LYS A 182 -14.49 -3.29 -5.52
N ASP A 183 -15.24 -2.61 -4.65
CA ASP A 183 -15.50 -1.17 -4.77
C ASP A 183 -14.29 -0.30 -4.40
N GLY A 184 -13.29 -0.87 -3.73
CA GLY A 184 -11.98 -0.25 -3.53
C GLY A 184 -11.10 -0.23 -4.79
N GLY A 185 -11.56 -0.85 -5.88
CA GLY A 185 -10.83 -0.90 -7.16
C GLY A 185 -9.85 -2.06 -7.27
N CYS A 186 -10.04 -3.15 -6.51
CA CYS A 186 -9.20 -4.32 -6.68
C CYS A 186 -9.54 -5.08 -7.98
N SER A 187 -8.50 -5.55 -8.67
CA SER A 187 -8.65 -6.37 -9.88
C SER A 187 -8.59 -7.88 -9.60
N ARG A 188 -8.13 -8.26 -8.40
CA ARG A 188 -7.88 -9.65 -7.97
C ARG A 188 -8.33 -9.83 -6.52
N LEU A 189 -8.73 -11.04 -6.16
CA LEU A 189 -9.29 -11.38 -4.85
C LEU A 189 -8.25 -11.90 -3.85
N HIS A 190 -7.19 -12.55 -4.30
CA HIS A 190 -6.09 -12.94 -3.42
C HIS A 190 -5.44 -11.68 -2.85
N LYS A 191 -5.31 -11.63 -1.52
CA LYS A 191 -4.80 -10.48 -0.79
C LYS A 191 -3.40 -10.07 -1.23
N HIS A 192 -3.26 -8.81 -1.62
CA HIS A 192 -1.99 -8.24 -2.04
C HIS A 192 -1.95 -6.72 -1.81
N VAL A 193 -0.75 -6.23 -1.51
CA VAL A 193 -0.40 -4.81 -1.59
C VAL A 193 0.50 -4.56 -2.80
N GLN A 194 0.58 -3.32 -3.26
CA GLN A 194 1.42 -2.92 -4.38
C GLN A 194 2.47 -1.93 -3.91
N LEU A 195 3.66 -1.97 -4.50
CA LEU A 195 4.78 -1.10 -4.16
C LEU A 195 5.38 -0.51 -5.43
N MET A 196 5.67 0.79 -5.42
CA MET A 196 6.35 1.48 -6.51
C MET A 196 7.02 2.77 -6.03
N PRO A 197 7.89 3.40 -6.82
CA PRO A 197 8.36 4.74 -6.54
C PRO A 197 7.18 5.69 -6.33
N LEU A 198 7.28 6.55 -5.32
CA LEU A 198 6.31 7.59 -5.08
C LEU A 198 6.27 8.51 -6.32
N PRO A 199 5.10 8.75 -6.93
CA PRO A 199 4.99 9.68 -8.03
C PRO A 199 5.58 11.04 -7.65
N ALA A 200 6.26 11.70 -8.58
CA ALA A 200 6.94 12.98 -8.30
C ALA A 200 5.96 14.08 -7.87
N SER A 201 4.69 14.00 -8.29
CA SER A 201 3.68 15.01 -7.98
C SER A 201 2.25 14.46 -8.21
N GLY A 202 1.27 15.25 -7.78
CA GLY A 202 -0.18 14.97 -7.76
C GLY A 202 -0.79 15.62 -6.52
N PHE A 203 -2.06 16.04 -6.55
CA PHE A 203 -2.62 16.89 -5.48
C PHE A 203 -2.40 16.33 -4.06
N ALA A 204 -2.51 15.01 -3.88
CA ALA A 204 -2.33 14.41 -2.57
C ALA A 204 -0.84 14.26 -2.21
N VAL A 205 -0.01 13.89 -3.17
CA VAL A 205 1.45 13.75 -2.95
C VAL A 205 2.06 15.11 -2.60
N ASP A 206 1.71 16.14 -3.36
CA ASP A 206 2.17 17.52 -3.16
C ASP A 206 1.79 18.00 -1.76
N PHE A 207 0.56 17.74 -1.31
CA PHE A 207 0.09 18.11 0.01
C PHE A 207 0.73 17.29 1.14
N LEU A 208 0.69 15.96 1.05
CA LEU A 208 1.15 15.06 2.12
C LEU A 208 2.66 15.13 2.34
N ASN A 209 3.42 15.53 1.31
CA ASN A 209 4.87 15.76 1.40
C ASN A 209 5.25 17.19 1.79
N SER A 210 4.29 18.09 1.98
CA SER A 210 4.52 19.48 2.39
C SER A 210 4.17 19.70 3.86
N ASP A 211 4.64 20.81 4.41
CA ASP A 211 4.26 21.34 5.73
C ASP A 211 2.93 22.14 5.69
N SER A 212 2.16 22.03 4.60
CA SER A 212 0.89 22.75 4.47
C SER A 212 -0.13 22.24 5.48
N ILE A 213 -0.66 23.17 6.27
CA ILE A 213 -1.80 22.96 7.17
C ILE A 213 -3.15 23.19 6.48
N ASN A 214 -3.14 23.69 5.25
CA ASN A 214 -4.35 23.92 4.48
C ASN A 214 -4.65 22.70 3.63
N ASP A 215 -5.65 21.93 4.04
CA ASP A 215 -6.12 20.75 3.31
C ASP A 215 -6.53 21.11 1.88
N PRO A 216 -6.12 20.30 0.88
CA PRO A 216 -6.72 20.40 -0.44
C PRO A 216 -8.22 20.14 -0.34
N LYS A 217 -9.00 20.87 -1.13
CA LYS A 217 -10.46 20.70 -1.20
C LYS A 217 -10.84 19.44 -1.99
N VAL A 218 -10.44 18.29 -1.49
CA VAL A 218 -10.80 16.99 -2.06
C VAL A 218 -12.31 16.77 -1.91
N PRO A 219 -13.00 16.26 -2.94
CA PRO A 219 -14.46 16.19 -2.94
C PRO A 219 -15.01 14.91 -2.29
N PHE A 220 -14.16 14.16 -1.59
CA PHE A 220 -14.47 12.91 -0.91
C PHE A 220 -13.82 12.87 0.48
N GLU A 221 -14.32 12.01 1.35
CA GLU A 221 -13.73 11.73 2.66
C GLU A 221 -12.40 11.00 2.50
N TRP A 222 -11.40 11.47 3.23
CA TRP A 222 -10.09 10.87 3.35
C TRP A 222 -9.55 11.13 4.75
N PHE A 223 -8.82 10.17 5.30
CA PHE A 223 -8.27 10.24 6.65
C PHE A 223 -6.79 9.97 6.52
N TYR A 224 -5.95 10.88 6.99
CA TYR A 224 -4.50 10.75 6.85
C TYR A 224 -3.77 11.09 8.15
N HIS A 225 -2.52 10.67 8.21
CA HIS A 225 -1.59 11.00 9.27
C HIS A 225 -0.20 11.18 8.68
N ARG A 226 0.47 12.27 9.04
CA ARG A 226 1.89 12.49 8.77
C ARG A 226 2.70 11.99 9.97
N PHE A 227 3.62 11.07 9.72
CA PHE A 227 4.48 10.55 10.77
C PHE A 227 5.55 11.59 11.13
N GLN A 228 5.90 11.66 12.41
CA GLN A 228 6.98 12.53 12.90
C GLN A 228 8.35 12.08 12.33
N ASP A 229 8.54 10.77 12.22
CA ASP A 229 9.76 10.15 11.71
C ASP A 229 9.48 8.71 11.23
N SER A 230 10.46 8.13 10.52
CA SER A 230 10.34 6.78 9.94
C SER A 230 10.36 5.65 11.00
N ALA A 231 10.91 5.88 12.19
CA ALA A 231 10.88 4.89 13.27
C ALA A 231 9.48 4.81 13.89
N THR A 232 8.84 5.96 14.11
CA THR A 232 7.45 6.06 14.54
C THR A 232 6.52 5.40 13.52
N ALA A 233 6.72 5.68 12.24
CA ALA A 233 5.97 5.08 11.16
C ALA A 233 6.09 3.54 11.12
N ALA A 234 7.30 3.02 11.33
CA ALA A 234 7.55 1.58 11.42
C ALA A 234 6.88 0.93 12.65
N ALA A 235 6.91 1.61 13.80
CA ALA A 235 6.44 1.06 15.07
C ALA A 235 4.91 1.15 15.24
N LYS A 236 4.30 2.26 14.79
CA LYS A 236 2.88 2.57 15.03
C LYS A 236 2.02 2.57 13.78
N GLY A 237 2.60 2.36 12.60
CA GLY A 237 1.90 2.49 11.32
C GLY A 237 0.64 1.61 11.21
N ILE A 238 0.68 0.38 11.73
CA ILE A 238 -0.49 -0.52 11.76
C ILE A 238 -1.59 -0.01 12.71
N GLU A 239 -1.23 0.50 13.89
CA GLU A 239 -2.20 1.04 14.85
C GLU A 239 -2.90 2.28 14.28
N ILE A 240 -2.12 3.17 13.66
CA ILE A 240 -2.61 4.37 12.99
C ILE A 240 -3.52 3.97 11.81
N TYR A 241 -3.12 2.98 11.00
CA TYR A 241 -3.98 2.45 9.94
C TYR A 241 -5.33 1.98 10.49
N LEU A 242 -5.36 1.21 11.57
CA LEU A 242 -6.61 0.70 12.14
C LEU A 242 -7.51 1.82 12.65
N GLN A 243 -6.94 2.89 13.21
CA GLN A 243 -7.69 4.09 13.63
C GLN A 243 -8.28 4.84 12.42
N LEU A 244 -7.49 5.04 11.36
CA LEU A 244 -7.97 5.69 10.13
C LEU A 244 -9.03 4.81 9.43
N LEU A 245 -8.87 3.49 9.46
CA LEU A 245 -9.85 2.53 8.95
C LEU A 245 -11.17 2.60 9.72
N GLN A 246 -11.13 2.80 11.04
CA GLN A 246 -12.34 2.98 11.85
C GLN A 246 -13.11 4.23 11.38
N GLN A 247 -12.43 5.37 11.24
CA GLN A 247 -13.04 6.61 10.74
C GLN A 247 -13.61 6.43 9.31
N ALA A 248 -12.84 5.78 8.42
CA ALA A 248 -13.28 5.45 7.08
C ALA A 248 -14.53 4.55 7.09
N THR A 249 -14.59 3.59 8.01
CA THR A 249 -15.72 2.67 8.15
C THR A 249 -16.97 3.41 8.63
N GLU A 250 -16.85 4.32 9.59
CA GLU A 250 -17.97 5.14 10.07
C GLU A 250 -18.53 6.04 8.96
N ALA A 251 -17.67 6.75 8.23
CA ALA A 251 -18.07 7.57 7.08
C ALA A 251 -18.72 6.73 5.98
N TRP A 252 -18.17 5.54 5.70
CA TRP A 252 -18.73 4.62 4.71
C TRP A 252 -20.11 4.10 5.12
N LYS A 253 -20.29 3.67 6.38
CA LYS A 253 -21.60 3.21 6.89
C LYS A 253 -22.65 4.30 6.79
N ALA A 254 -22.30 5.53 7.19
CA ALA A 254 -23.18 6.69 7.08
C ALA A 254 -23.61 6.95 5.63
N SER A 255 -22.70 6.80 4.66
CA SER A 255 -23.02 6.99 3.24
C SER A 255 -23.73 5.80 2.60
N ALA A 256 -23.45 4.56 3.03
CA ALA A 256 -23.97 3.34 2.42
C ALA A 256 -25.31 2.89 3.02
N GLY A 257 -25.65 3.35 4.22
CA GLY A 257 -26.87 2.97 4.93
C GLY A 257 -26.90 1.50 5.35
N LYS A 258 -25.73 0.87 5.52
CA LYS A 258 -25.59 -0.54 5.90
C LYS A 258 -24.28 -0.80 6.64
N ASP A 259 -24.26 -1.89 7.41
CA ASP A 259 -23.06 -2.37 8.08
C ASP A 259 -22.09 -3.09 7.13
N VAL A 260 -20.83 -3.17 7.58
CA VAL A 260 -19.79 -3.97 6.93
C VAL A 260 -20.00 -5.43 7.34
N PRO A 261 -20.02 -6.40 6.39
CA PRO A 261 -20.16 -7.81 6.73
C PRO A 261 -19.04 -8.30 7.66
N ASP A 262 -19.38 -9.27 8.51
CA ASP A 262 -18.43 -9.89 9.43
C ASP A 262 -17.19 -10.41 8.68
N GLY A 263 -16.00 -10.14 9.23
CA GLY A 263 -14.72 -10.54 8.66
C GLY A 263 -14.27 -9.72 7.44
N GLN A 264 -14.98 -8.65 7.07
CA GLN A 264 -14.58 -7.74 6.00
C GLN A 264 -14.28 -6.34 6.53
N ALA A 265 -13.47 -5.58 5.79
CA ALA A 265 -13.38 -4.14 5.95
C ALA A 265 -14.38 -3.44 5.02
N CYS A 266 -14.74 -2.18 5.31
CA CYS A 266 -15.40 -1.35 4.30
C CYS A 266 -14.51 -1.26 3.05
N PRO A 267 -15.06 -1.15 1.83
CA PRO A 267 -14.24 -0.87 0.66
C PRO A 267 -13.44 0.43 0.86
N HIS A 268 -12.13 0.36 0.74
CA HIS A 268 -11.25 1.50 0.99
C HIS A 268 -9.94 1.39 0.20
N ASN A 269 -9.29 2.53 -0.02
CA ASN A 269 -7.90 2.58 -0.44
C ASN A 269 -7.00 2.91 0.74
N VAL A 270 -5.78 2.36 0.71
CA VAL A 270 -4.68 2.77 1.59
C VAL A 270 -3.49 3.13 0.72
N ALA A 271 -2.81 4.23 1.04
CA ALA A 271 -1.44 4.47 0.61
C ALA A 271 -0.60 4.87 1.81
N PHE A 272 0.64 4.40 1.89
CA PHE A 272 1.59 4.86 2.89
C PHE A 272 3.01 4.90 2.34
N THR A 273 3.79 5.80 2.93
CA THR A 273 5.22 5.99 2.72
C THR A 273 5.94 5.92 4.07
N SER A 274 7.22 6.23 4.10
CA SER A 274 7.96 6.45 5.35
C SER A 274 7.49 7.69 6.13
N ARG A 275 6.68 8.56 5.50
CA ARG A 275 6.34 9.91 6.00
C ARG A 275 4.86 10.13 6.27
N TRP A 276 3.98 9.35 5.65
CA TRP A 276 2.53 9.50 5.87
C TRP A 276 1.78 8.23 5.51
N ILE A 277 0.54 8.15 6.00
CA ILE A 277 -0.46 7.14 5.62
C ILE A 277 -1.80 7.84 5.36
N VAL A 278 -2.54 7.37 4.36
CA VAL A 278 -3.89 7.83 4.03
C VAL A 278 -4.82 6.65 3.77
N VAL A 279 -6.05 6.76 4.28
CA VAL A 279 -7.16 5.82 4.07
C VAL A 279 -8.33 6.58 3.45
N ILE A 280 -8.86 6.05 2.35
CA ILE A 280 -9.95 6.66 1.58
C ILE A 280 -11.12 5.67 1.50
N PRO A 281 -12.25 5.87 2.18
CA PRO A 281 -13.43 5.03 2.01
C PRO A 281 -14.01 5.16 0.59
N ARG A 282 -14.32 4.03 -0.03
CA ARG A 282 -14.72 3.91 -1.44
C ARG A 282 -16.15 3.43 -1.58
N ARG A 283 -16.84 3.97 -2.58
CA ARG A 283 -18.23 3.60 -2.95
C ARG A 283 -18.30 2.79 -4.23
N LYS A 284 -17.42 3.09 -5.19
CA LYS A 284 -17.36 2.44 -6.50
C LYS A 284 -15.93 2.42 -7.00
N ALA A 285 -15.57 1.37 -7.72
CA ALA A 285 -14.26 1.27 -8.38
C ALA A 285 -14.12 2.20 -9.60
N ALA A 286 -15.24 2.44 -10.31
CA ALA A 286 -15.25 3.13 -11.58
C ALA A 286 -16.57 3.87 -11.83
N VAL A 287 -16.50 4.98 -12.57
CA VAL A 287 -17.66 5.76 -13.03
C VAL A 287 -18.33 5.04 -14.19
N ASN A 288 -17.51 4.48 -15.09
CA ASN A 288 -17.95 3.66 -16.21
C ASN A 288 -16.86 2.64 -16.58
N LYS A 289 -17.03 1.91 -17.70
CA LYS A 289 -16.10 0.86 -18.14
C LYS A 289 -14.69 1.37 -18.51
N GLU A 290 -14.55 2.66 -18.81
CA GLU A 290 -13.32 3.30 -19.30
C GLU A 290 -12.68 4.23 -18.25
N ALA A 291 -13.37 4.51 -17.14
CA ALA A 291 -12.95 5.46 -16.11
C ALA A 291 -13.05 4.83 -14.71
N GLY A 292 -12.02 4.06 -14.35
CA GLY A 292 -11.85 3.49 -13.01
C GLY A 292 -10.53 3.91 -12.35
N VAL A 293 -10.52 3.97 -11.01
CA VAL A 293 -9.32 4.34 -10.24
C VAL A 293 -9.06 3.37 -9.09
N ASN A 294 -7.78 3.07 -8.92
CA ASN A 294 -7.22 2.45 -7.73
C ASN A 294 -6.84 3.55 -6.71
N THR A 295 -6.08 3.17 -5.68
CA THR A 295 -5.54 4.12 -4.69
C THR A 295 -4.86 5.33 -5.32
N LEU A 296 -3.92 5.13 -6.25
CA LEU A 296 -3.15 6.25 -6.81
C LEU A 296 -4.03 7.21 -7.61
N GLY A 297 -5.05 6.70 -8.32
CA GLY A 297 -6.00 7.55 -9.01
C GLY A 297 -6.85 8.41 -8.06
N MET A 298 -7.19 7.88 -6.87
CA MET A 298 -7.81 8.67 -5.80
C MET A 298 -6.85 9.71 -5.18
N LEU A 299 -5.54 9.59 -5.40
CA LEU A 299 -4.51 10.55 -4.99
C LEU A 299 -4.11 11.53 -6.11
N GLY A 300 -4.77 11.44 -7.27
CA GLY A 300 -4.55 12.32 -8.41
C GLY A 300 -3.58 11.79 -9.46
N VAL A 301 -3.14 10.53 -9.38
CA VAL A 301 -2.22 9.92 -10.35
C VAL A 301 -2.91 8.78 -11.09
N ILE A 302 -3.23 9.00 -12.36
CA ILE A 302 -4.04 8.09 -13.17
C ILE A 302 -3.21 7.57 -14.34
N ALA A 303 -2.92 6.27 -14.38
CA ALA A 303 -2.24 5.65 -15.52
C ALA A 303 -3.23 5.22 -16.59
N VAL A 304 -2.96 5.58 -17.85
CA VAL A 304 -3.85 5.38 -19.01
C VAL A 304 -3.08 4.83 -20.20
N ALA A 305 -3.76 4.08 -21.07
CA ALA A 305 -3.15 3.53 -22.27
C ALA A 305 -3.20 4.50 -23.46
N THR A 306 -4.18 5.42 -23.47
CA THR A 306 -4.45 6.29 -24.61
C THR A 306 -4.82 7.71 -24.20
N GLU A 307 -4.52 8.68 -25.07
CA GLU A 307 -4.97 10.07 -24.91
C GLU A 307 -6.52 10.16 -24.86
N LYS A 308 -7.22 9.26 -25.57
CA LYS A 308 -8.68 9.19 -25.55
C LYS A 308 -9.23 8.93 -24.13
N GLU A 309 -8.55 8.10 -23.33
CA GLU A 309 -8.92 7.87 -21.93
C GLU A 309 -8.75 9.15 -21.09
N ILE A 310 -7.70 9.94 -21.32
CA ILE A 310 -7.52 11.25 -20.66
C ILE A 310 -8.69 12.17 -21.01
N GLN A 311 -9.03 12.29 -22.29
CA GLN A 311 -10.14 13.14 -22.74
C GLN A 311 -11.49 12.68 -22.15
N ASN A 312 -11.69 11.38 -21.98
CA ASN A 312 -12.87 10.84 -21.31
C ASN A 312 -12.93 11.27 -19.83
N TRP A 313 -11.81 11.16 -19.10
CA TRP A 313 -11.70 11.63 -17.72
C TRP A 313 -11.99 13.12 -17.59
N VAL A 314 -11.40 13.95 -18.45
CA VAL A 314 -11.63 15.39 -18.48
C VAL A 314 -13.10 15.71 -18.76
N LYS A 315 -13.73 15.01 -19.71
CA LYS A 315 -15.15 15.20 -20.05
C LYS A 315 -16.10 14.83 -18.91
N LEU A 316 -15.78 13.80 -18.11
CA LEU A 316 -16.56 13.41 -16.94
C LEU A 316 -16.41 14.40 -15.77
N GLY A 317 -15.33 15.18 -15.76
CA GLY A 317 -14.90 16.03 -14.64
C GLY A 317 -14.15 15.19 -13.59
N LEU A 318 -12.91 15.56 -13.30
CA LEU A 318 -12.00 14.76 -12.47
C LEU A 318 -12.46 14.74 -11.01
N THR A 319 -12.74 15.92 -10.47
CA THR A 319 -13.23 16.11 -9.10
C THR A 319 -14.60 15.46 -8.91
N ASN A 320 -15.53 15.66 -9.86
CA ASN A 320 -16.84 15.02 -9.83
C ASN A 320 -16.74 13.50 -9.89
N SER A 321 -15.84 12.97 -10.71
CA SER A 321 -15.61 11.54 -10.78
C SER A 321 -15.06 11.01 -9.46
N LEU A 322 -14.01 11.61 -8.87
CA LEU A 322 -13.49 11.15 -7.59
C LEU A 322 -14.52 11.26 -6.45
N ARG A 323 -15.40 12.28 -6.47
CA ARG A 323 -16.53 12.40 -5.54
C ARG A 323 -17.51 11.24 -5.62
N GLU A 324 -17.79 10.75 -6.82
CA GLU A 324 -18.68 9.59 -7.03
C GLU A 324 -18.02 8.28 -6.56
N LEU A 325 -16.71 8.17 -6.72
CA LEU A 325 -15.93 6.96 -6.43
C LEU A 325 -15.60 6.81 -4.94
N GLY A 326 -15.37 7.93 -4.24
CA GLY A 326 -15.20 8.00 -2.78
C GLY A 326 -16.51 8.22 -2.04
N VAL A 327 -16.48 8.16 -0.71
CA VAL A 327 -17.57 8.71 0.11
C VAL A 327 -17.57 10.24 -0.07
N PRO A 328 -18.64 10.88 -0.54
CA PRO A 328 -18.63 12.32 -0.80
C PRO A 328 -18.53 13.10 0.50
N LYS A 329 -17.72 14.16 0.49
CA LYS A 329 -17.64 15.09 1.62
C LYS A 329 -18.86 16.01 1.59
N ASN A 330 -19.64 16.04 2.67
CA ASN A 330 -20.72 17.01 2.78
C ASN A 330 -20.09 18.38 3.08
N PHE A 331 -20.08 19.30 2.10
CA PHE A 331 -19.63 20.68 2.30
C PHE A 331 -20.66 21.45 3.16
N GLY A 332 -20.75 21.05 4.43
CA GLY A 332 -21.67 21.53 5.45
C GLY A 332 -21.22 21.18 6.87
N GLU A 333 -20.52 20.07 7.08
CA GLU A 333 -19.97 19.70 8.40
C GLU A 333 -18.65 18.94 8.23
N THR A 334 -17.57 19.50 8.81
CA THR A 334 -16.20 18.96 8.98
C THR A 334 -15.22 18.97 7.79
N GLN A 335 -14.14 19.76 7.97
CA GLN A 335 -12.90 19.74 7.17
C GLN A 335 -12.09 18.46 7.49
N GLY A 336 -11.12 18.10 6.64
CA GLY A 336 -10.40 16.84 6.77
C GLY A 336 -9.75 16.78 8.14
N LYS A 337 -9.98 15.69 8.87
CA LYS A 337 -9.46 15.57 10.22
C LYS A 337 -8.12 14.88 10.14
N GLU A 338 -7.05 15.66 10.26
CA GLU A 338 -5.78 15.13 10.74
C GLU A 338 -6.04 14.53 12.13
N SER A 339 -5.66 13.27 12.35
CA SER A 339 -5.92 12.60 13.62
C SER A 339 -5.22 13.35 14.76
N PRO A 340 -5.93 13.88 15.78
CA PRO A 340 -5.34 14.72 16.82
C PRO A 340 -4.58 13.93 17.90
N PHE A 341 -4.46 12.60 17.74
CA PHE A 341 -3.83 11.73 18.73
C PHE A 341 -2.49 11.25 18.20
N LEU A 342 -1.42 11.55 18.96
CA LEU A 342 0.01 11.32 18.72
C LEU A 342 0.80 12.59 18.34
N SER A 343 0.71 13.61 19.20
CA SER A 343 1.83 14.53 19.45
C SER A 343 2.82 13.88 20.40
#